data_AF-A0A949URA3-F1
#
_entry.id   AF-A0A949URA3-F1
#
_cell.length_a   1.000
_cell.length_b   1.000
_cell.length_c   1.000
_cell.angle_alpha   90.00
_cell.angle_beta   90.00
_cell.angle_gamma   90.00
#
_symmetry.space_group_name_H-M   'P 1'
#
loop_
_entity.id
_entity.type
_entity.pdbx_description
1 polymer ?
#
loop_
_entity_poly.entity_id
_entity_poly.type
_entity_poly.pdbx_seq_one_letter_code
_entity_poly.pdbx_strand_id
1 'polypeptide(L)'
;WSAEATHWVLYAIMLAMPLSGWIIVSHSAYNIPTLYFGLFEIPHLSGLDLGYAKKQIEQAAHLFHELLAFSACGLIALHAGAALRHHFILKDTVLRRMLPKFGKGNDL
;
A
#
# COMPACT_ATOMS: atom_id res chain seq x y z
N TRP A 1 11.55 16.23 -10.38
CA TRP A 1 10.84 15.15 -11.10
C TRP A 1 10.96 13.82 -10.36
N SER A 2 12.10 13.50 -9.73
CA SER A 2 12.25 12.26 -8.94
C SER A 2 11.32 12.14 -7.72
N ALA A 3 11.02 13.24 -7.02
CA ALA A 3 10.11 13.21 -5.86
C ALA A 3 8.66 12.89 -6.25
N GLU A 4 8.18 13.39 -7.39
CA GLU A 4 6.80 13.16 -7.86
C GLU A 4 6.61 11.71 -8.31
N ALA A 5 7.59 11.14 -9.00
CA ALA A 5 7.60 9.72 -9.35
C ALA A 5 7.52 8.80 -8.12
N THR A 6 8.24 9.12 -7.04
CA THR A 6 8.17 8.34 -5.79
C THR A 6 6.78 8.40 -5.16
N HIS A 7 6.11 9.56 -5.15
CA HIS A 7 4.75 9.67 -4.61
C HIS A 7 3.75 8.85 -5.43
N TRP A 8 3.82 8.90 -6.77
CA TRP A 8 2.96 8.09 -7.63
C TRP A 8 3.15 6.59 -7.41
N VAL A 9 4.39 6.13 -7.26
CA VAL A 9 4.69 4.72 -6.94
C VAL A 9 4.11 4.33 -5.58
N LEU A 10 4.25 5.18 -4.57
CA LEU A 10 3.67 4.93 -3.24
C LEU A 10 2.14 4.84 -3.30
N TYR A 11 1.48 5.74 -4.04
CA TYR A 11 0.02 5.67 -4.21
C TYR A 11 -0.44 4.42 -4.97
N ALA A 12 0.29 4.03 -6.02
CA ALA A 12 0.00 2.80 -6.75
C ALA A 12 0.11 1.57 -5.84
N ILE A 13 1.16 1.47 -5.03
CA ILE A 13 1.34 0.39 -4.05
C ILE A 13 0.23 0.41 -2.99
N MET A 14 -0.15 1.60 -2.52
CA MET A 14 -1.19 1.76 -1.50
C MET A 14 -2.57 1.30 -1.98
N LEU A 15 -2.85 1.39 -3.29
CA LEU A 15 -4.07 0.84 -3.89
C LEU A 15 -3.92 -0.65 -4.26
N ALA A 16 -2.76 -1.06 -4.78
CA ALA A 16 -2.54 -2.44 -5.22
C ALA A 16 -2.49 -3.44 -4.05
N MET A 17 -1.99 -3.05 -2.88
CA MET A 17 -1.95 -3.86 -1.66
C MET A 17 -3.35 -4.31 -1.18
N PRO A 18 -4.32 -3.40 -0.92
CA PRO A 18 -5.65 -3.80 -0.48
C PRO A 18 -6.43 -4.52 -1.60
N LEU A 19 -6.23 -4.16 -2.87
CA LEU A 19 -6.88 -4.86 -4.00
C LEU A 19 -6.40 -6.31 -4.12
N SER A 20 -5.09 -6.56 -4.01
CA SER A 20 -4.55 -7.92 -4.02
C SER A 20 -5.03 -8.74 -2.82
N GLY A 21 -5.11 -8.14 -1.63
CA GLY A 21 -5.70 -8.77 -0.45
C GLY A 21 -7.18 -9.12 -0.65
N TRP A 22 -7.94 -8.24 -1.31
CA TRP A 22 -9.36 -8.50 -1.61
C TRP A 22 -9.54 -9.65 -2.61
N ILE A 23 -8.64 -9.78 -3.61
CA ILE A 23 -8.63 -10.90 -4.55
C ILE A 23 -8.37 -12.22 -3.82
N ILE A 24 -7.41 -12.25 -2.89
CA ILE A 24 -7.11 -13.44 -2.08
C ILE A 24 -8.34 -13.89 -1.30
N VAL A 25 -8.97 -13.00 -0.51
CA VAL A 25 -10.14 -13.39 0.30
C VAL A 25 -11.37 -13.72 -0.55
N SER A 26 -11.49 -13.14 -1.75
CA SER A 26 -12.56 -13.48 -2.69
C SER A 26 -12.39 -14.85 -3.36
N HIS A 27 -11.14 -15.33 -3.50
CA HIS A 27 -10.83 -16.61 -4.14
C HIS A 27 -10.45 -17.71 -3.16
N SER A 28 -10.42 -17.43 -1.85
CA SER A 28 -10.12 -18.46 -0.86
C SER A 28 -11.19 -19.55 -0.83
N ALA A 29 -10.75 -20.81 -0.67
CA ALA A 29 -11.63 -21.96 -0.60
C ALA A 29 -12.54 -21.95 0.65
N TYR A 30 -12.18 -21.18 1.68
CA TYR A 30 -12.88 -21.17 2.96
C TYR A 30 -14.13 -20.27 3.01
N ASN A 31 -14.48 -19.53 1.93
CA ASN A 31 -15.64 -18.61 1.88
C ASN A 31 -15.81 -17.82 3.19
N ILE A 32 -14.70 -17.32 3.74
CA ILE A 32 -14.76 -16.59 5.00
C ILE A 32 -15.47 -15.25 4.71
N PRO A 33 -16.62 -14.96 5.34
CA PRO A 33 -17.36 -13.75 5.07
C PRO A 33 -16.46 -12.55 5.39
N THR A 34 -16.20 -11.72 4.38
CA THR A 34 -15.40 -10.51 4.57
C THR A 34 -16.31 -9.45 5.17
N LEU A 35 -16.31 -9.35 6.50
CA LEU A 35 -17.14 -8.40 7.22
C LEU A 35 -16.52 -7.01 7.17
N TYR A 36 -17.27 -6.03 6.66
CA TYR A 36 -16.90 -4.62 6.78
C TYR A 36 -17.10 -4.17 8.23
N PHE A 37 -16.03 -4.18 9.02
CA PHE A 37 -16.06 -3.81 10.44
C PHE A 37 -17.13 -4.56 11.27
N GLY A 38 -17.52 -5.76 10.86
CA GLY A 38 -18.57 -6.54 11.53
C GLY A 38 -20.01 -6.09 11.25
N LEU A 39 -20.22 -5.10 10.38
CA LEU A 39 -21.53 -4.49 10.11
C LEU A 39 -22.27 -5.14 8.94
N PHE A 40 -21.57 -5.42 7.85
CA PHE A 40 -22.14 -6.04 6.66
C PHE A 40 -21.11 -6.90 5.93
N GLU A 41 -21.57 -7.96 5.28
CA GLU A 41 -20.74 -8.80 4.43
C GLU A 41 -20.49 -8.08 3.10
N ILE A 42 -19.21 -7.92 2.75
CA ILE A 42 -18.83 -7.43 1.44
C ILE A 42 -18.99 -8.60 0.47
N PRO A 43 -19.78 -8.45 -0.61
CA PRO A 43 -19.92 -9.51 -1.58
C PRO A 43 -18.54 -9.84 -2.16
N HIS A 44 -18.19 -11.14 -2.14
CA HIS A 44 -17.01 -11.63 -2.84
C HIS A 44 -17.12 -11.26 -4.32
N LEU A 45 -15.96 -11.11 -5.00
CA LEU A 45 -15.90 -10.93 -6.44
C LEU A 45 -16.44 -12.19 -7.15
N SER A 46 -17.76 -12.27 -7.27
CA SER A 46 -18.52 -13.42 -7.77
C SER A 46 -18.36 -13.67 -9.28
N GLY A 47 -17.66 -12.78 -10.00
CA GLY A 47 -17.44 -12.87 -11.44
C GLY A 47 -16.30 -13.79 -11.88
N LEU A 48 -15.52 -14.36 -10.95
CA LEU A 48 -14.38 -15.25 -11.24
C LEU A 48 -14.59 -16.69 -10.71
N ASP A 49 -15.82 -17.19 -10.77
CA ASP A 49 -16.12 -18.60 -10.46
C ASP A 49 -15.66 -19.52 -11.60
N LEU A 50 -14.35 -19.57 -11.82
CA LEU A 50 -13.69 -20.36 -12.87
C LEU A 50 -13.22 -21.72 -12.35
N GLY A 51 -13.89 -22.29 -11.34
CA GLY A 51 -13.67 -23.65 -10.81
C GLY A 51 -12.20 -24.03 -10.58
N TYR A 52 -11.54 -24.55 -11.61
CA TYR A 52 -10.12 -24.92 -11.62
C TYR A 52 -9.15 -23.72 -11.52
N ALA A 53 -9.51 -22.54 -12.05
CA ALA A 53 -8.62 -21.38 -12.03
C ALA A 53 -8.62 -20.65 -10.67
N LYS A 54 -9.60 -20.91 -9.79
CA LYS A 54 -9.75 -20.22 -8.49
C LYS A 54 -8.48 -20.34 -7.64
N LYS A 55 -7.94 -21.57 -7.52
CA LYS A 55 -6.70 -21.84 -6.75
C LYS A 55 -5.46 -21.18 -7.39
N GLN A 56 -5.39 -21.14 -8.72
CA GLN A 56 -4.27 -20.54 -9.44
C GLN A 56 -4.27 -19.01 -9.26
N ILE A 57 -5.45 -18.40 -9.31
CA ILE A 57 -5.63 -16.96 -9.09
C ILE A 57 -5.33 -16.60 -7.63
N GLU A 58 -5.81 -17.38 -6.67
CA GLU A 58 -5.47 -17.21 -5.25
C GLU A 58 -3.96 -17.25 -5.02
N GLN A 59 -3.27 -18.26 -5.55
CA GLN A 59 -1.81 -18.40 -5.43
C GLN A 59 -1.05 -17.25 -6.08
N ALA A 60 -1.45 -16.84 -7.29
CA ALA A 60 -0.85 -15.71 -7.99
C ALA A 60 -1.05 -14.40 -7.23
N ALA A 61 -2.27 -14.17 -6.69
CA ALA A 61 -2.58 -13.00 -5.89
C ALA A 61 -1.80 -12.98 -4.57
N HIS A 62 -1.62 -14.13 -3.92
CA HIS A 62 -0.77 -14.26 -2.73
C HIS A 62 0.69 -13.89 -3.02
N LEU A 63 1.27 -14.44 -4.09
CA LEU A 63 2.64 -14.13 -4.48
C LEU A 63 2.80 -12.64 -4.81
N PHE A 64 1.83 -12.07 -5.53
CA PHE A 64 1.83 -10.65 -5.86
C PHE A 64 1.71 -9.77 -4.61
N HIS A 65 0.84 -10.13 -3.67
CA HIS A 65 0.67 -9.41 -2.40
C HIS A 65 1.94 -9.47 -1.55
N GLU A 66 2.58 -10.63 -1.45
CA GLU A 66 3.84 -10.80 -0.73
C GLU A 66 4.97 -9.96 -1.35
N LEU A 67 5.10 -9.99 -2.68
CA LEU A 67 6.06 -9.17 -3.40
C LEU A 67 5.81 -7.67 -3.18
N LEU A 68 4.55 -7.24 -3.23
CA LEU A 68 4.17 -5.85 -2.94
C LEU A 68 4.51 -5.46 -1.49
N ALA A 69 4.28 -6.35 -0.52
CA ALA A 69 4.59 -6.09 0.88
C ALA A 69 6.10 -5.89 1.10
N PHE A 70 6.94 -6.78 0.57
CA PHE A 70 8.40 -6.62 0.66
C PHE A 70 8.90 -5.38 -0.09
N SER A 71 8.35 -5.11 -1.28
CA SER A 71 8.70 -3.92 -2.06
C SER A 71 8.31 -2.64 -1.32
N ALA A 72 7.13 -2.61 -0.70
CA ALA A 72 6.65 -1.49 0.11
C ALA A 72 7.55 -1.25 1.32
N CYS A 73 7.90 -2.30 2.06
CA CYS A 73 8.84 -2.21 3.18
C CYS A 73 10.19 -1.63 2.74
N GLY A 74 10.76 -2.12 1.64
CA GLY A 74 12.01 -1.60 1.08
C GLY A 74 11.91 -0.13 0.68
N LEU A 75 10.83 0.27 0.00
CA LEU A 75 10.59 1.65 -0.40
C LEU A 75 10.37 2.58 0.80
N ILE A 76 9.63 2.15 1.82
CA ILE A 76 9.43 2.91 3.06
C ILE A 76 10.76 3.11 3.78
N ALA A 77 11.57 2.06 3.91
CA ALA A 77 12.90 2.16 4.52
C ALA A 77 13.81 3.12 3.76
N LEU A 78 13.81 3.06 2.42
CA LEU A 78 14.57 3.97 1.56
C LEU A 78 14.06 5.41 1.68
N HIS A 79 12.74 5.62 1.66
CA HIS A 79 12.11 6.92 1.79
C HIS A 79 12.43 7.57 3.15
N ALA A 80 12.25 6.82 4.23
CA ALA A 80 12.59 7.27 5.58
C ALA A 80 14.09 7.54 5.72
N GLY A 81 14.94 6.65 5.21
CA GLY A 81 16.39 6.82 5.21
C GLY A 81 16.84 8.06 4.42
N ALA A 82 16.24 8.32 3.26
CA ALA A 82 16.49 9.53 2.48
C ALA A 82 16.06 10.78 3.24
N ALA A 83 14.87 10.79 3.83
CA ALA A 83 14.38 11.91 4.63
C ALA A 83 15.32 12.20 5.83
N LEU A 84 15.79 11.16 6.53
CA LEU A 84 16.75 11.28 7.63
C LEU A 84 18.11 11.78 7.13
N ARG A 85 18.63 11.25 6.02
CA ARG A 85 19.89 11.70 5.41
C ARG A 85 19.82 13.18 5.02
N HIS A 86 18.73 13.60 4.40
CA HIS A 86 18.49 15.00 4.05
C HIS A 86 18.41 15.88 5.30
N HIS A 87 17.82 15.40 6.39
CA HIS A 87 17.70 16.16 7.62
C HIS A 87 19.03 16.28 8.40
N PHE A 88 19.77 15.18 8.57
CA PHE A 88 20.98 15.15 9.40
C PHE A 88 22.25 15.58 8.64
N ILE A 89 22.40 15.19 7.38
CA ILE A 89 23.61 15.48 6.59
C ILE A 89 23.44 16.75 5.77
N LEU A 90 22.35 16.84 4.99
CA LEU A 90 22.11 18.00 4.13
C LEU A 90 21.48 19.19 4.87
N LYS A 91 21.08 19.01 6.15
CA LYS A 91 20.40 20.02 6.98
C LYS A 91 19.19 20.66 6.29
N ASP A 92 18.51 19.88 5.46
CA ASP A 92 17.40 20.35 4.64
C ASP A 92 16.07 20.36 5.43
N THR A 93 15.16 21.22 5.01
CA THR A 93 13.84 21.45 5.62
C THR A 93 12.77 20.46 5.15
N VAL A 94 13.12 19.47 4.33
CA VAL A 94 12.19 18.45 3.79
C VAL A 94 11.38 17.76 4.90
N LEU A 95 12.04 17.34 5.99
CA LEU A 95 11.35 16.71 7.13
C LEU A 95 10.45 17.71 7.88
N ARG A 96 10.85 18.98 7.96
CA ARG A 96 10.06 20.05 8.60
C ARG A 96 8.78 20.38 7.82
N ARG A 97 8.78 20.20 6.50
CA ARG A 97 7.58 20.38 5.65
C ARG A 97 6.52 19.29 5.84
N MET A 98 6.90 18.12 6.34
CA MET A 98 5.96 17.04 6.69
C MET A 98 5.42 17.15 8.13
N LEU A 99 5.98 18.05 8.95
CA LEU A 99 5.51 18.28 10.31
C LEU A 99 4.39 19.34 10.33
N PRO A 100 3.23 19.03 10.93
CA PRO A 100 2.06 19.93 10.92
C PRO A 100 2.29 21.28 11.64
N LYS A 101 3.36 21.43 12.43
CA LYS A 101 3.67 22.65 13.21
C LYS A 101 4.65 23.63 12.56
N PHE A 102 5.23 23.30 11.39
CA PHE A 102 6.29 24.14 10.78
C PHE A 102 5.94 24.63 9.36
N GLY A 103 4.72 24.38 8.88
CA GLY A 103 4.18 24.96 7.65
C GLY A 103 3.33 26.19 7.95
N LYS A 104 3.90 27.38 7.69
CA LYS A 104 3.34 28.75 7.85
C LYS A 104 3.36 29.36 9.25
N GLY A 105 3.92 30.57 9.29
CA GLY A 105 3.83 31.49 10.42
C GLY A 105 5.07 32.34 10.62
N ASN A 106 5.62 32.98 9.57
CA ASN A 106 6.57 34.10 9.71
C ASN A 106 6.19 35.15 8.65
N ASP A 107 5.01 35.74 8.85
CA ASP A 107 4.41 36.77 8.01
C ASP A 107 4.06 38.01 8.87
N LEU A 108 4.92 38.34 9.84
CA LEU A 108 4.89 39.60 10.61
C LEU A 108 6.31 40.17 10.72
#